data_AF-A0A0A1V4S2-F1
#
_entry.id   AF-A0A0A1V4S2-F1
#
_cell.length_a   1.000
_cell.length_b   1.000
_cell.length_c   1.000
_cell.angle_alpha   90.00
_cell.angle_beta   90.00
_cell.angle_gamma   90.00
#
_symmetry.space_group_name_H-M   'P 1'
#
loop_
_entity.id
_entity.type
_entity.pdbx_description
1 polymer ?
#
loop_
_entity_poly.entity_id
_entity_poly.type
_entity_poly.pdbx_seq_one_letter_code
_entity_poly.pdbx_strand_id
1 'polypeptide(L)'
;MVSLRVEHRYERVLCETWLRTIDFLVPGRDDDTWCKIQENWSAFLSASSRQPSHLPPEFQGLRSISGREETLEETRKRLHLTRQGRQAIDFCIRNRMDRYEARTDKWLLNTFDGIHTRLYIALVSLAAPEDCDIRQHYHTSLTGFISFLVYSHENDMLREMGLKLDHTRRSDLKLLVSSMGTTESRMDKLLDTTDYDCLWDRIEWIMCWSNNFDEDADPRHEPLLWWTAVLVRAAIAERWEQEEFSNIGDDRNPLPENLGIREHIDAIMHCYRVFLLNESYKYWRTCAKDTSAGEVRGPSYNKNNDKDNRILNWLEGVEGQGLHARSDMRSCSSDSWAELLSRMIMDLDDCLGPHRETSLTKIQVLRDTLVDWGDRRQSETSSEEE
;
A
#
# COMPACT_ATOMS: atom_id res chain seq x y z
N MET A 1 9.04 21.59 6.29
CA MET A 1 8.71 21.11 4.94
C MET A 1 9.64 19.93 4.71
N VAL A 2 9.14 18.71 4.88
CA VAL A 2 9.95 17.49 4.75
C VAL A 2 9.99 17.16 3.27
N SER A 3 11.18 17.06 2.70
CA SER A 3 11.33 16.65 1.31
C SER A 3 11.46 15.13 1.26
N LEU A 4 10.99 14.50 0.18
CA LEU A 4 11.35 13.11 -0.17
C LEU A 4 12.87 12.92 -0.19
N ARG A 5 13.63 14.00 -0.34
CA ARG A 5 15.07 14.01 -0.47
C ARG A 5 15.78 13.50 0.77
N VAL A 6 16.71 12.59 0.52
CA VAL A 6 17.70 12.18 1.51
C VAL A 6 18.72 13.31 1.69
N GLU A 7 18.69 13.97 2.84
CA GLU A 7 19.63 15.06 3.15
C GLU A 7 21.00 14.53 3.59
N HIS A 8 21.05 13.33 4.17
CA HIS A 8 22.29 12.75 4.69
C HIS A 8 23.02 11.88 3.68
N ARG A 9 24.33 12.14 3.53
CA ARG A 9 25.22 11.38 2.63
C ARG A 9 25.22 9.87 2.92
N TYR A 10 25.04 9.47 4.17
CA TYR A 10 25.07 8.06 4.57
C TYR A 10 23.77 7.33 4.19
N GLU A 11 22.60 7.90 4.49
CA GLU A 11 21.30 7.39 4.02
C GLU A 11 21.30 7.24 2.49
N ARG A 12 21.91 8.19 1.78
CA ARG A 12 22.04 8.12 0.32
C ARG A 12 22.82 6.87 -0.11
N VAL A 13 23.94 6.56 0.55
CA VAL A 13 24.74 5.35 0.28
C VAL A 13 23.95 4.08 0.58
N LEU A 14 23.16 4.05 1.65
CA LEU A 14 22.29 2.93 1.97
C LEU A 14 21.25 2.68 0.86
N CYS A 15 20.55 3.74 0.45
CA CYS A 15 19.60 3.69 -0.65
C CYS A 15 20.25 3.24 -1.98
N GLU A 16 21.40 3.80 -2.35
CA GLU A 16 22.15 3.40 -3.54
C GLU A 16 22.58 1.93 -3.49
N THR A 17 23.02 1.44 -2.33
CA THR A 17 23.44 0.05 -2.13
C THR A 17 22.24 -0.89 -2.26
N TRP A 18 21.10 -0.54 -1.67
CA TRP A 18 19.89 -1.33 -1.77
C TRP A 18 19.37 -1.41 -3.20
N LEU A 19 19.33 -0.29 -3.94
CA LEU A 19 18.92 -0.26 -5.36
C LEU A 19 19.79 -1.19 -6.23
N ARG A 20 21.10 -1.22 -5.99
CA ARG A 20 22.02 -2.15 -6.69
C ARG A 20 21.76 -3.60 -6.32
N THR A 21 21.38 -3.87 -5.08
CA THR A 21 21.12 -5.23 -4.58
C THR A 21 19.88 -5.84 -5.23
N ILE A 22 18.86 -5.02 -5.48
CA ILE A 22 17.62 -5.46 -6.15
C ILE A 22 17.68 -5.31 -7.69
N ASP A 23 18.83 -4.97 -8.27
CA ASP A 23 19.05 -4.73 -9.70
C ASP A 23 18.05 -3.73 -10.33
N PHE A 24 17.74 -2.65 -9.60
CA PHE A 24 16.85 -1.60 -10.08
C PHE A 24 17.59 -0.35 -10.55
N LEU A 25 17.30 0.05 -11.80
CA LEU A 25 17.69 1.31 -12.44
C LEU A 25 19.07 1.83 -12.02
N VAL A 26 20.10 1.05 -12.37
CA VAL A 26 21.47 1.35 -11.95
C VAL A 26 21.91 2.66 -12.63
N PRO A 27 22.36 3.68 -11.87
CA PRO A 27 22.80 4.96 -12.43
C PRO A 27 23.83 4.79 -13.56
N GLY A 28 23.59 5.40 -14.71
CA GLY A 28 24.46 5.32 -15.90
C GLY A 28 24.14 4.16 -16.86
N ARG A 29 23.24 3.23 -16.48
CA ARG A 29 22.86 2.08 -17.32
C ARG A 29 21.40 2.12 -17.77
N ASP A 30 20.51 2.56 -16.88
CA ASP A 30 19.07 2.58 -17.12
C ASP A 30 18.50 4.00 -17.16
N ASP A 31 19.33 4.98 -17.52
CA ASP A 31 18.97 6.41 -17.52
C ASP A 31 17.76 6.69 -18.43
N ASP A 32 17.65 6.03 -19.59
CA ASP A 32 16.50 6.15 -20.49
C ASP A 32 15.20 5.70 -19.81
N THR A 33 15.24 4.63 -19.02
CA THR A 33 14.07 4.13 -18.29
C THR A 33 13.70 5.06 -17.14
N TRP A 34 14.69 5.66 -16.48
CA TRP A 34 14.47 6.67 -15.45
C TRP A 34 13.81 7.93 -16.02
N CYS A 35 14.29 8.43 -17.16
CA CYS A 35 13.65 9.55 -17.87
C CYS A 35 12.19 9.25 -18.22
N LYS A 36 11.88 8.01 -18.64
CA LYS A 36 10.49 7.61 -18.92
C LYS A 36 9.61 7.59 -17.68
N ILE A 37 10.15 7.16 -16.53
CA ILE A 37 9.42 7.18 -15.25
C ILE A 37 9.09 8.61 -14.85
N GLN A 38 10.07 9.49 -14.95
CA GLN A 38 9.94 10.93 -14.70
C GLN A 38 8.84 11.53 -15.61
N GLU A 39 9.01 11.44 -16.93
CA GLU A 39 8.07 11.97 -17.92
C GLU A 39 6.62 11.48 -17.67
N ASN A 40 6.44 10.19 -17.40
CA ASN A 40 5.13 9.59 -17.20
C ASN A 40 4.53 9.95 -15.83
N TRP A 41 5.35 10.10 -14.79
CA TRP A 41 4.92 10.62 -13.50
C TRP A 41 4.43 12.07 -13.63
N SER A 42 5.18 12.92 -14.34
CA SER A 42 4.79 14.29 -14.66
C SER A 42 3.48 14.34 -15.47
N ALA A 43 3.30 13.43 -16.42
CA ALA A 43 2.05 13.26 -17.17
C ALA A 43 0.86 12.94 -16.24
N PHE A 44 1.06 11.98 -15.35
CA PHE A 44 0.07 11.54 -14.36
C PHE A 44 -0.33 12.67 -13.41
N LEU A 45 0.64 13.41 -12.87
CA LEU A 45 0.40 14.56 -12.00
C LEU A 45 -0.39 15.65 -12.73
N SER A 46 -0.02 15.93 -13.98
CA SER A 46 -0.70 16.92 -14.81
C SER A 46 -2.15 16.51 -15.12
N ALA A 47 -2.38 15.22 -15.37
CA ALA A 47 -3.72 14.69 -15.61
C ALA A 47 -4.62 14.78 -14.37
N SER A 48 -4.02 14.58 -13.20
CA SER A 48 -4.69 14.61 -11.90
C SER A 48 -5.01 16.03 -11.39
N SER A 49 -4.42 17.07 -11.98
CA SER A 49 -4.57 18.46 -11.52
C SER A 49 -5.95 19.05 -11.77
N ARG A 50 -6.53 19.79 -10.81
CA ARG A 50 -7.81 20.50 -11.02
C ARG A 50 -7.79 21.52 -12.17
N GLN A 51 -6.63 22.10 -12.52
CA GLN A 51 -6.51 23.12 -13.57
C GLN A 51 -5.72 22.63 -14.80
N PRO A 52 -6.39 22.37 -15.94
CA PRO A 52 -5.72 21.94 -17.18
C PRO A 52 -4.84 23.04 -17.83
N SER A 53 -4.90 24.29 -17.36
CA SER A 53 -4.18 25.45 -17.91
C SER A 53 -2.66 25.42 -17.72
N HIS A 54 -2.13 24.45 -16.96
CA HIS A 54 -0.70 24.32 -16.66
C HIS A 54 -0.06 23.07 -17.27
N LEU A 55 -0.77 22.34 -18.14
CA LEU A 55 -0.17 21.27 -18.93
C LEU A 55 0.98 21.87 -19.77
N PRO A 56 2.23 21.36 -19.67
CA PRO A 56 3.28 21.77 -20.58
C PRO A 56 2.85 21.52 -22.03
N PRO A 57 3.32 22.30 -23.03
CA PRO A 57 2.88 22.20 -24.42
C PRO A 57 3.01 20.78 -25.00
N GLU A 58 3.98 20.02 -24.50
CA GLU A 58 4.26 18.62 -24.84
C GLU A 58 3.17 17.65 -24.36
N PHE A 59 2.44 17.99 -23.30
CA PHE A 59 1.31 17.23 -22.75
C PHE A 59 -0.05 17.69 -23.26
N GLN A 60 -0.14 18.89 -23.87
CA GLN A 60 -1.30 19.26 -24.70
C GLN A 60 -1.38 18.42 -25.99
N GLY A 61 -0.26 17.81 -26.38
CA GLY A 61 -0.16 16.82 -27.44
C GLY A 61 0.21 15.43 -26.93
N LEU A 62 -0.37 15.01 -25.79
CA LEU A 62 -0.17 13.66 -25.25
C LEU A 62 -0.40 12.65 -26.38
N ARG A 63 0.69 12.00 -26.78
CA ARG A 63 0.87 11.34 -28.06
C ARG A 63 -0.31 10.45 -28.41
N SER A 64 -0.65 10.49 -29.69
CA SER A 64 -1.42 9.50 -30.43
C SER A 64 -0.91 8.07 -30.17
N ILE A 65 -1.37 7.42 -29.11
CA ILE A 65 -1.15 5.98 -28.86
C ILE A 65 -1.78 5.14 -30.01
N SER A 66 -2.67 5.75 -30.81
CA SER A 66 -3.33 5.14 -31.97
C SER A 66 -2.99 5.76 -33.35
N GLY A 67 -2.05 6.71 -33.43
CA GLY A 67 -1.81 7.47 -34.67
C GLY A 67 -2.96 8.43 -35.06
N ARG A 68 -3.95 8.62 -34.19
CA ARG A 68 -5.05 9.58 -34.34
C ARG A 68 -4.84 10.74 -33.35
N GLU A 69 -5.00 11.97 -33.83
CA GLU A 69 -5.08 13.14 -32.94
C GLU A 69 -6.36 13.02 -32.11
N GLU A 70 -6.21 12.96 -30.77
CA GLU A 70 -7.34 13.13 -29.86
C GLU A 70 -7.85 14.57 -29.97
N THR A 71 -9.18 14.72 -30.00
CA THR A 71 -9.78 16.04 -29.88
C THR A 71 -9.61 16.57 -28.47
N LEU A 72 -9.55 17.90 -28.32
CA LEU A 72 -9.48 18.58 -27.02
C LEU A 72 -10.59 18.14 -26.04
N GLU A 73 -11.75 17.76 -26.56
CA GLU A 73 -12.90 17.29 -25.78
C GLU A 73 -12.74 15.85 -25.31
N GLU A 74 -12.18 14.97 -26.14
CA GLU A 74 -11.80 13.61 -25.76
C GLU A 74 -10.71 13.63 -24.68
N THR A 75 -9.69 14.49 -24.84
CA THR A 75 -8.65 14.67 -23.82
C THR A 75 -9.23 15.19 -22.51
N ARG A 76 -10.09 16.21 -22.54
CA ARG A 76 -10.76 16.72 -21.32
C ARG A 76 -11.60 15.65 -20.63
N LYS A 77 -12.33 14.84 -21.40
CA LYS A 77 -13.13 13.74 -20.87
C LYS A 77 -12.23 12.69 -20.20
N ARG A 78 -11.16 12.26 -20.86
CA ARG A 78 -10.17 11.33 -20.29
C ARG A 78 -9.57 11.86 -18.99
N LEU A 79 -9.13 13.12 -18.98
CA LEU A 79 -8.58 13.77 -17.79
C LEU A 79 -9.59 13.85 -16.63
N HIS A 80 -10.85 14.13 -16.94
CA HIS A 80 -11.92 14.12 -15.94
C HIS A 80 -12.12 12.73 -15.33
N LEU A 81 -12.15 11.69 -16.18
CA LEU A 81 -12.29 10.29 -15.74
C LEU A 81 -11.10 9.87 -14.87
N THR A 82 -9.86 10.18 -15.26
CA THR A 82 -8.66 9.93 -14.45
C THR A 82 -8.77 10.54 -13.04
N ARG A 83 -9.31 11.76 -12.92
CA ARG A 83 -9.50 12.40 -11.60
C ARG A 83 -10.57 11.72 -10.76
N GLN A 84 -11.71 11.40 -11.37
CA GLN A 84 -12.81 10.72 -10.67
C GLN A 84 -12.38 9.31 -10.22
N GLY A 85 -11.72 8.57 -11.10
CA GLY A 85 -11.14 7.27 -10.78
C GLY A 85 -10.20 7.34 -9.59
N ARG A 86 -9.28 8.33 -9.55
CA ARG A 86 -8.41 8.55 -8.39
C ARG A 86 -9.19 8.83 -7.10
N GLN A 87 -10.24 9.67 -7.16
CA GLN A 87 -11.08 9.95 -5.99
C GLN A 87 -11.80 8.70 -5.49
N ALA A 88 -12.26 7.84 -6.40
CA ALA A 88 -12.89 6.58 -6.04
C ALA A 88 -11.90 5.61 -5.38
N ILE A 89 -10.67 5.51 -5.90
CA ILE A 89 -9.59 4.72 -5.30
C ILE A 89 -9.25 5.25 -3.90
N ASP A 90 -9.03 6.56 -3.76
CA ASP A 90 -8.71 7.20 -2.48
C ASP A 90 -9.80 6.95 -1.43
N PHE A 91 -11.07 7.15 -1.80
CA PHE A 91 -12.19 6.87 -0.92
C PHE A 91 -12.26 5.40 -0.51
N CYS A 92 -12.06 4.46 -1.44
CA CYS A 92 -12.04 3.03 -1.15
C CYS A 92 -10.95 2.68 -0.14
N ILE A 93 -9.72 3.12 -0.42
CA ILE A 93 -8.56 2.83 0.41
C ILE A 93 -8.77 3.38 1.81
N ARG A 94 -9.11 4.66 1.96
CA ARG A 94 -9.34 5.27 3.28
C ARG A 94 -10.41 4.53 4.08
N ASN A 95 -11.61 4.38 3.52
CA ASN A 95 -12.73 3.73 4.20
C ASN A 95 -12.43 2.28 4.58
N ARG A 96 -11.66 1.55 3.77
CA ARG A 96 -11.35 0.13 4.03
C ARG A 96 -10.19 -0.03 4.99
N MET A 97 -9.11 0.73 4.81
CA MET A 97 -7.97 0.72 5.71
C MET A 97 -8.35 1.20 7.11
N ASP A 98 -9.18 2.24 7.25
CA ASP A 98 -9.71 2.67 8.56
C ASP A 98 -10.42 1.53 9.30
N ARG A 99 -11.21 0.72 8.57
CA ARG A 99 -11.89 -0.45 9.15
C ARG A 99 -10.92 -1.58 9.53
N TYR A 100 -9.78 -1.67 8.87
CA TYR A 100 -8.78 -2.72 9.10
C TYR A 100 -7.90 -2.33 10.29
N GLU A 101 -7.54 -1.06 10.38
CA GLU A 101 -6.83 -0.45 11.51
C GLU A 101 -7.70 -0.45 12.77
N ALA A 102 -8.97 -0.03 12.68
CA ALA A 102 -9.90 -0.09 13.82
C ALA A 102 -10.14 -1.53 14.31
N ARG A 103 -9.96 -2.52 13.43
CA ARG A 103 -9.88 -3.91 13.87
C ARG A 103 -8.58 -4.13 14.61
N THR A 104 -7.42 -3.84 14.01
CA THR A 104 -6.07 -3.99 14.59
C THR A 104 -5.94 -3.40 16.01
N ASP A 105 -6.47 -2.20 16.25
CA ASP A 105 -6.49 -1.55 17.57
C ASP A 105 -7.18 -2.40 18.65
N LYS A 106 -8.24 -3.12 18.27
CA LYS A 106 -8.93 -4.05 19.16
C LYS A 106 -8.07 -5.27 19.52
N TRP A 107 -7.19 -5.73 18.63
CA TRP A 107 -6.27 -6.86 18.89
C TRP A 107 -5.22 -6.49 19.94
N LEU A 108 -4.68 -5.27 19.83
CA LEU A 108 -3.62 -4.74 20.69
C LEU A 108 -4.01 -4.62 22.16
N LEU A 109 -5.24 -4.19 22.42
CA LEU A 109 -5.73 -3.95 23.79
C LEU A 109 -5.99 -5.24 24.58
N ASN A 110 -6.10 -6.40 23.92
CA ASN A 110 -6.67 -7.62 24.53
C ASN A 110 -5.78 -8.87 24.47
N THR A 111 -4.61 -8.84 23.80
CA THR A 111 -3.70 -10.01 23.67
C THR A 111 -2.54 -10.03 24.67
N PHE A 112 -2.49 -9.10 25.62
CA PHE A 112 -1.41 -9.03 26.61
C PHE A 112 -1.58 -10.04 27.75
N ASP A 113 -1.32 -11.32 27.44
CA ASP A 113 -1.12 -12.39 28.44
C ASP A 113 0.35 -12.88 28.46
N GLY A 114 1.27 -12.18 27.79
CA GLY A 114 2.72 -12.43 27.87
C GLY A 114 3.24 -13.67 27.11
N ILE A 115 2.38 -14.45 26.45
CA ILE A 115 2.75 -15.74 25.83
C ILE A 115 3.27 -15.60 24.38
N HIS A 116 2.94 -14.53 23.66
CA HIS A 116 3.34 -14.36 22.25
C HIS A 116 4.03 -13.00 21.99
N THR A 117 5.24 -12.84 22.52
CA THR A 117 6.09 -11.64 22.33
C THR A 117 6.27 -11.27 20.86
N ARG A 118 6.36 -12.24 19.94
CA ARG A 118 6.50 -11.97 18.49
C ARG A 118 5.24 -11.39 17.85
N LEU A 119 4.06 -11.95 18.15
CA LEU A 119 2.78 -11.39 17.69
C LEU A 119 2.55 -10.02 18.32
N TYR A 120 2.87 -9.86 19.60
CA TYR A 120 2.82 -8.56 20.27
C TYR A 120 3.75 -7.55 19.60
N ILE A 121 5.00 -7.89 19.28
CA ILE A 121 5.90 -6.99 18.55
C ILE A 121 5.36 -6.68 17.15
N ALA A 122 4.84 -7.66 16.42
CA ALA A 122 4.26 -7.46 15.09
C ALA A 122 3.00 -6.56 15.15
N LEU A 123 2.09 -6.82 16.09
CA LEU A 123 0.87 -6.04 16.33
C LEU A 123 1.18 -4.65 16.91
N VAL A 124 2.19 -4.50 17.76
CA VAL A 124 2.63 -3.21 18.31
C VAL A 124 3.33 -2.39 17.24
N SER A 125 4.07 -3.03 16.32
CA SER A 125 4.61 -2.39 15.12
C SER A 125 3.54 -2.00 14.08
N LEU A 126 2.30 -2.39 14.35
CA LEU A 126 1.07 -2.18 13.60
C LEU A 126 0.11 -1.22 14.30
N ALA A 127 0.38 -0.90 15.58
CA ALA A 127 -0.16 0.28 16.22
C ALA A 127 0.41 1.46 15.44
N ALA A 128 -0.31 1.84 14.39
CA ALA A 128 -0.03 3.07 13.67
C ALA A 128 0.03 4.21 14.71
N PRO A 129 0.76 5.29 14.41
CA PRO A 129 0.75 6.49 15.24
C PRO A 129 -0.70 6.82 15.65
N GLU A 130 -0.90 7.11 16.94
CA GLU A 130 -2.22 7.44 17.51
C GLU A 130 -2.90 8.59 16.73
N ASP A 131 -2.11 9.35 15.97
CA ASP A 131 -2.53 10.44 15.10
C ASP A 131 -3.24 9.96 13.82
N CYS A 132 -4.51 10.35 13.70
CA CYS A 132 -5.32 10.16 12.50
C CYS A 132 -4.72 10.83 11.27
N ASP A 133 -4.05 11.97 11.45
CA ASP A 133 -3.49 12.71 10.33
C ASP A 133 -2.34 11.92 9.68
N ILE A 134 -1.48 11.28 10.47
CA ILE A 134 -0.38 10.46 9.93
C ILE A 134 -0.92 9.25 9.14
N ARG A 135 -1.97 8.59 9.64
CA ARG A 135 -2.63 7.48 8.93
C ARG A 135 -3.18 7.89 7.57
N GLN A 136 -3.80 9.07 7.48
CA GLN A 136 -4.29 9.57 6.20
C GLN A 136 -3.15 9.79 5.20
N HIS A 137 -2.00 10.30 5.65
CA HIS A 137 -0.82 10.42 4.77
C HIS A 137 -0.31 9.04 4.31
N TYR A 138 -0.38 8.02 5.17
CA TYR A 138 0.02 6.65 4.81
C TYR A 138 -0.91 6.06 3.74
N HIS A 139 -2.22 6.17 3.93
CA HIS A 139 -3.21 5.73 2.94
C HIS A 139 -3.03 6.46 1.61
N THR A 140 -2.70 7.76 1.66
CA THR A 140 -2.46 8.58 0.47
C THR A 140 -1.24 8.09 -0.33
N SER A 141 -0.19 7.59 0.34
CA SER A 141 0.94 6.94 -0.34
C SER A 141 0.52 5.69 -1.12
N LEU A 142 -0.37 4.85 -0.55
CA LEU A 142 -0.93 3.68 -1.22
C LEU A 142 -1.86 4.09 -2.38
N THR A 143 -2.69 5.11 -2.18
CA THR A 143 -3.52 5.72 -3.24
C THR A 143 -2.66 6.15 -4.43
N GLY A 144 -1.53 6.82 -4.18
CA GLY A 144 -0.60 7.27 -5.20
C GLY A 144 -0.02 6.12 -6.03
N PHE A 145 0.43 5.05 -5.36
CA PHE A 145 0.89 3.84 -6.01
C PHE A 145 -0.15 3.24 -6.96
N ILE A 146 -1.35 2.95 -6.44
CA ILE A 146 -2.40 2.26 -7.22
C ILE A 146 -2.90 3.15 -8.36
N SER A 147 -3.11 4.45 -8.10
CA SER A 147 -3.58 5.40 -9.11
C SER A 147 -2.59 5.54 -10.26
N PHE A 148 -1.29 5.61 -9.95
CA PHE A 148 -0.25 5.70 -10.97
C PHE A 148 -0.10 4.41 -11.77
N LEU A 149 -0.21 3.26 -11.11
CA LEU A 149 -0.19 1.96 -11.78
C LEU A 149 -1.35 1.81 -12.78
N VAL A 150 -2.57 2.21 -12.39
CA VAL A 150 -3.74 2.21 -13.27
C VAL A 150 -3.56 3.16 -14.43
N TYR A 151 -3.20 4.43 -14.17
CA TYR A 151 -2.99 5.42 -15.21
C TYR A 151 -1.94 4.94 -16.24
N SER A 152 -0.82 4.41 -15.75
CA SER A 152 0.24 3.91 -16.59
C SER A 152 -0.17 2.67 -17.39
N HIS A 153 -1.09 1.86 -16.87
CA HIS A 153 -1.65 0.72 -17.59
C HIS A 153 -2.57 1.18 -18.73
N GLU A 154 -3.48 2.11 -18.47
CA GLU A 154 -4.44 2.62 -19.47
C GLU A 154 -3.75 3.33 -20.64
N ASN A 155 -2.56 3.91 -20.40
CA ASN A 155 -1.79 4.61 -21.41
C ASN A 155 -0.59 3.79 -21.94
N ASP A 156 -0.54 2.48 -21.68
CA ASP A 156 0.50 1.54 -22.14
C ASP A 156 1.96 1.91 -21.75
N MET A 157 2.13 2.72 -20.70
CA MET A 157 3.41 3.28 -20.26
C MET A 157 4.28 2.30 -19.45
N LEU A 158 3.68 1.26 -18.86
CA LEU A 158 4.36 0.37 -17.90
C LEU A 158 5.64 -0.26 -18.45
N ARG A 159 5.62 -0.73 -19.71
CA ARG A 159 6.77 -1.39 -20.33
C ARG A 159 7.93 -0.42 -20.59
N GLU A 160 7.62 0.83 -20.94
CA GLU A 160 8.62 1.87 -21.19
C GLU A 160 9.34 2.26 -19.90
N MET A 161 8.63 2.18 -18.77
CA MET A 161 9.16 2.42 -17.43
C MET A 161 9.80 1.18 -16.78
N GLY A 162 10.02 0.11 -17.56
CA GLY A 162 10.71 -1.10 -17.10
C GLY A 162 9.86 -2.08 -16.31
N LEU A 163 8.55 -1.84 -16.12
CA LEU A 163 7.63 -2.74 -15.41
C LEU A 163 6.88 -3.66 -16.39
N LYS A 164 7.16 -4.96 -16.30
CA LYS A 164 6.62 -6.02 -17.15
C LYS A 164 5.66 -6.90 -16.34
N LEU A 165 4.39 -6.55 -16.41
CA LEU A 165 3.32 -7.38 -15.84
C LEU A 165 3.05 -8.60 -16.73
N ASP A 166 2.77 -9.74 -16.12
CA ASP A 166 2.28 -10.94 -16.79
C ASP A 166 0.83 -10.76 -17.30
N HIS A 167 0.25 -11.80 -17.89
CA HIS A 167 -1.12 -11.68 -18.41
C HIS A 167 -2.16 -11.52 -17.27
N THR A 168 -1.98 -12.24 -16.16
CA THR A 168 -2.91 -12.24 -15.02
C THR A 168 -3.00 -10.85 -14.40
N ARG A 169 -1.87 -10.26 -14.04
CA ARG A 169 -1.76 -8.93 -13.45
C ARG A 169 -2.31 -7.83 -14.37
N ARG A 170 -2.13 -7.97 -15.69
CA ARG A 170 -2.75 -7.06 -16.67
C ARG A 170 -4.27 -7.21 -16.72
N SER A 171 -4.77 -8.44 -16.65
CA SER A 171 -6.22 -8.69 -16.65
C SER A 171 -6.87 -8.12 -15.39
N ASP A 172 -6.23 -8.28 -14.24
CA ASP A 172 -6.65 -7.69 -12.97
C ASP A 172 -6.70 -6.15 -13.03
N LEU A 173 -5.69 -5.49 -13.63
CA LEU A 173 -5.72 -4.03 -13.84
C LEU A 173 -6.84 -3.60 -14.77
N LYS A 174 -7.12 -4.35 -15.85
CA LYS A 174 -8.27 -4.07 -16.73
C LYS A 174 -9.59 -4.18 -15.98
N LEU A 175 -9.71 -5.15 -15.07
CA LEU A 175 -10.88 -5.28 -14.23
C LEU A 175 -10.99 -4.11 -13.25
N LEU A 176 -9.89 -3.64 -12.66
CA LEU A 176 -9.87 -2.45 -11.82
C LEU A 176 -10.35 -1.21 -12.59
N VAL A 177 -9.80 -0.95 -13.78
CA VAL A 177 -10.23 0.14 -14.67
C VAL A 177 -11.72 0.05 -14.98
N SER A 178 -12.21 -1.15 -15.28
CA SER A 178 -13.64 -1.37 -15.57
C SER A 178 -14.53 -1.06 -14.36
N SER A 179 -14.10 -1.47 -13.15
CA SER A 179 -14.80 -1.19 -11.90
C SER A 179 -14.76 0.30 -11.50
N MET A 180 -13.71 1.03 -11.88
CA MET A 180 -13.67 2.48 -11.75
C MET A 180 -14.73 3.12 -12.64
N GLY A 181 -14.80 2.73 -13.92
CA GLY A 181 -15.80 3.25 -14.86
C GLY A 181 -17.26 3.04 -14.44
N THR A 182 -17.58 1.94 -13.75
CA THR A 182 -18.93 1.71 -13.20
C THR A 182 -19.22 2.60 -11.99
N THR A 183 -18.24 2.78 -11.10
CA THR A 183 -18.32 3.61 -9.89
C THR A 183 -18.40 5.10 -10.24
N GLU A 184 -17.70 5.53 -11.29
CA GLU A 184 -17.69 6.89 -11.84
C GLU A 184 -19.09 7.39 -12.23
N SER A 185 -19.92 6.52 -12.81
CA SER A 185 -21.30 6.88 -13.23
C SER A 185 -22.25 7.19 -12.07
N ARG A 186 -21.82 6.95 -10.82
CA ARG A 186 -22.66 6.91 -9.62
C ARG A 186 -22.09 7.68 -8.42
N MET A 187 -21.03 8.46 -8.59
CA MET A 187 -20.47 9.31 -7.52
C MET A 187 -21.53 10.24 -6.87
N ASP A 188 -22.53 10.70 -7.63
CA ASP A 188 -23.67 11.49 -7.09
C ASP A 188 -24.63 10.68 -6.19
N LYS A 189 -24.50 9.35 -6.18
CA LYS A 189 -25.27 8.40 -5.39
C LYS A 189 -24.34 7.71 -4.38
N LEU A 190 -23.84 8.48 -3.43
CA LEU A 190 -22.99 8.10 -2.28
C LEU A 190 -23.53 6.94 -1.39
N LEU A 191 -24.65 6.32 -1.75
CA LEU A 191 -25.38 5.33 -0.94
C LEU A 191 -25.40 3.91 -1.55
N ASP A 192 -24.96 3.70 -2.79
CA ASP A 192 -24.84 2.34 -3.35
C ASP A 192 -23.45 1.77 -3.03
N THR A 193 -23.34 1.08 -1.89
CA THR A 193 -22.08 0.51 -1.39
C THR A 193 -21.55 -0.63 -2.24
N THR A 194 -22.38 -1.21 -3.11
CA THR A 194 -22.06 -2.42 -3.89
C THR A 194 -20.95 -2.20 -4.93
N ASP A 195 -20.93 -1.02 -5.58
CA ASP A 195 -19.93 -0.72 -6.61
C ASP A 195 -18.54 -0.46 -6.00
N TYR A 196 -18.51 0.17 -4.82
CA TYR A 196 -17.28 0.38 -4.05
C TYR A 196 -16.71 -0.93 -3.48
N ASP A 197 -17.56 -1.91 -3.19
CA ASP A 197 -17.13 -3.24 -2.77
C ASP A 197 -16.40 -3.97 -3.90
N CYS A 198 -16.96 -3.92 -5.12
CA CYS A 198 -16.30 -4.48 -6.31
C CYS A 198 -14.98 -3.78 -6.62
N LEU A 199 -14.93 -2.44 -6.52
CA LEU A 199 -13.70 -1.67 -6.71
C LEU A 199 -12.63 -2.06 -5.67
N TRP A 200 -13.04 -2.19 -4.41
CA TRP A 200 -12.15 -2.62 -3.34
C TRP A 200 -11.63 -4.04 -3.54
N ASP A 201 -12.46 -5.00 -3.94
CA ASP A 201 -12.02 -6.37 -4.22
C ASP A 201 -10.89 -6.41 -5.26
N ARG A 202 -10.95 -5.53 -6.28
CA ARG A 202 -9.89 -5.40 -7.29
C ARG A 202 -8.62 -4.75 -6.73
N ILE A 203 -8.75 -3.76 -5.85
CA ILE A 203 -7.62 -3.17 -5.13
C ILE A 203 -6.92 -4.23 -4.27
N GLU A 204 -7.68 -5.05 -3.56
CA GLU A 204 -7.13 -6.13 -2.73
C GLU A 204 -6.40 -7.19 -3.55
N TRP A 205 -6.88 -7.52 -4.75
CA TRP A 205 -6.16 -8.43 -5.64
C TRP A 205 -4.79 -7.90 -6.03
N ILE A 206 -4.67 -6.60 -6.32
CA ILE A 206 -3.38 -5.95 -6.61
C ILE A 206 -2.48 -6.00 -5.37
N MET A 207 -3.02 -5.72 -4.19
CA MET A 207 -2.24 -5.83 -2.95
C MET A 207 -1.75 -7.26 -2.70
N CYS A 208 -2.56 -8.27 -3.03
CA CYS A 208 -2.16 -9.68 -2.93
C CYS A 208 -0.97 -10.07 -3.81
N TRP A 209 -0.70 -9.34 -4.91
CA TRP A 209 0.42 -9.71 -5.79
C TRP A 209 1.76 -9.76 -5.07
N SER A 210 1.96 -8.85 -4.10
CA SER A 210 3.20 -8.77 -3.31
C SER A 210 3.27 -9.80 -2.18
N ASN A 211 2.19 -10.55 -1.96
CA ASN A 211 2.11 -11.68 -1.03
C ASN A 211 2.42 -13.02 -1.72
N ASN A 212 2.48 -13.05 -3.05
CA ASN A 212 2.82 -14.26 -3.78
C ASN A 212 4.30 -14.59 -3.56
N PHE A 213 4.57 -15.82 -3.11
CA PHE A 213 5.87 -16.31 -2.65
C PHE A 213 6.89 -16.54 -3.77
N ASP A 214 7.13 -15.54 -4.60
CA ASP A 214 8.24 -15.59 -5.55
C ASP A 214 9.55 -15.31 -4.79
N GLU A 215 10.34 -16.36 -4.57
CA GLU A 215 11.63 -16.27 -3.88
C GLU A 215 12.65 -15.44 -4.68
N ASP A 216 12.37 -15.15 -5.97
CA ASP A 216 13.20 -14.32 -6.85
C ASP A 216 12.49 -13.02 -7.24
N ALA A 217 11.78 -12.39 -6.30
CA ALA A 217 11.04 -11.15 -6.52
C ALA A 217 11.92 -10.05 -7.16
N ASP A 218 11.64 -9.73 -8.43
CA ASP A 218 12.38 -8.76 -9.25
C ASP A 218 11.55 -7.50 -9.46
N PRO A 219 12.10 -6.28 -9.21
CA PRO A 219 11.39 -5.02 -9.42
C PRO A 219 10.90 -4.82 -10.87
N ARG A 220 11.38 -5.56 -11.88
CA ARG A 220 10.83 -5.48 -13.24
C ARG A 220 9.51 -6.23 -13.41
N HIS A 221 9.15 -7.10 -12.47
CA HIS A 221 7.92 -7.90 -12.54
C HIS A 221 7.00 -7.64 -11.34
N GLU A 222 7.56 -7.17 -10.22
CA GLU A 222 6.87 -6.91 -8.95
C GLU A 222 6.52 -5.42 -8.76
N PRO A 223 5.24 -5.01 -8.86
CA PRO A 223 4.86 -3.59 -8.90
C PRO A 223 5.13 -2.82 -7.61
N LEU A 224 4.99 -3.47 -6.45
CA LEU A 224 5.27 -2.83 -5.17
C LEU A 224 6.77 -2.59 -4.97
N LEU A 225 7.59 -3.59 -5.32
CA LEU A 225 9.03 -3.49 -5.24
C LEU A 225 9.54 -2.44 -6.24
N TRP A 226 8.99 -2.45 -7.47
CA TRP A 226 9.21 -1.41 -8.48
C TRP A 226 8.90 -0.02 -7.95
N TRP A 227 7.70 0.19 -7.40
CA TRP A 227 7.26 1.49 -6.91
C TRP A 227 8.13 2.00 -5.76
N THR A 228 8.46 1.12 -4.81
CA THR A 228 9.36 1.47 -3.70
C THR A 228 10.74 1.87 -4.25
N ALA A 229 11.25 1.15 -5.25
CA ALA A 229 12.51 1.48 -5.88
C ALA A 229 12.48 2.81 -6.65
N VAL A 230 11.37 3.15 -7.30
CA VAL A 230 11.14 4.49 -7.89
C VAL A 230 11.22 5.58 -6.82
N LEU A 231 10.53 5.41 -5.69
CA LEU A 231 10.56 6.39 -4.59
C LEU A 231 11.98 6.55 -4.02
N VAL A 232 12.71 5.45 -3.83
CA VAL A 232 14.08 5.48 -3.33
C VAL A 232 15.03 6.16 -4.32
N ARG A 233 14.93 5.84 -5.62
CA ARG A 233 15.74 6.49 -6.68
C ARG A 233 15.40 7.97 -6.80
N ALA A 234 14.12 8.33 -6.69
CA ALA A 234 13.67 9.71 -6.63
C ALA A 234 14.29 10.44 -5.43
N ALA A 235 14.29 9.84 -4.23
CA ALA A 235 14.81 10.42 -3.00
C ALA A 235 16.32 10.74 -3.04
N ILE A 236 17.11 9.94 -3.78
CA ILE A 236 18.55 10.16 -3.98
C ILE A 236 18.88 10.91 -5.28
N ALA A 237 17.91 11.19 -6.14
CA ALA A 237 18.17 11.89 -7.39
C ALA A 237 18.80 13.28 -7.16
N GLU A 238 19.55 13.78 -8.14
CA GLU A 238 20.12 15.13 -8.04
C GLU A 238 19.01 16.20 -8.10
N ARG A 239 19.29 17.40 -7.61
CA ARG A 239 18.26 18.45 -7.45
C ARG A 239 17.55 18.80 -8.76
N TRP A 240 18.27 18.76 -9.88
CA TRP A 240 17.72 19.01 -11.21
C TRP A 240 16.95 17.81 -11.78
N GLU A 241 17.22 16.60 -11.31
CA GLU A 241 16.43 15.39 -11.65
C GLU A 241 15.13 15.30 -10.83
N GLN A 242 15.06 15.96 -9.68
CA GLN A 242 13.92 15.85 -8.76
C GLN A 242 12.75 16.78 -9.08
N GLU A 243 12.87 17.75 -9.99
CA GLU A 243 11.85 18.81 -10.17
C GLU A 243 10.43 18.25 -10.38
N GLU A 244 10.31 17.09 -11.02
CA GLU A 244 9.03 16.42 -11.29
C GLU A 244 8.44 15.66 -10.09
N PHE A 245 9.29 15.18 -9.18
CA PHE A 245 8.89 14.61 -7.88
C PHE A 245 8.83 15.65 -6.76
N SER A 246 9.30 16.88 -7.00
CA SER A 246 9.40 17.97 -6.00
C SER A 246 8.11 18.75 -5.79
N ASN A 247 7.13 18.62 -6.71
CA ASN A 247 5.80 19.22 -6.58
C ASN A 247 4.88 18.33 -5.72
N ILE A 248 5.38 17.90 -4.56
CA ILE A 248 4.60 17.16 -3.56
C ILE A 248 3.62 18.14 -2.93
N GLY A 249 2.35 17.71 -2.77
CA GLY A 249 1.21 18.37 -2.10
C GLY A 249 0.59 19.64 -2.72
N ASP A 250 0.90 19.95 -3.98
CA ASP A 250 -0.13 20.54 -4.85
C ASP A 250 -1.34 19.56 -4.90
N ASP A 251 -2.57 20.05 -5.11
CA ASP A 251 -3.81 19.27 -5.30
C ASP A 251 -3.65 18.11 -6.32
N ARG A 252 -2.57 18.15 -7.10
CA ARG A 252 -2.15 17.26 -8.18
C ARG A 252 -1.40 16.01 -7.69
N ASN A 253 -0.64 16.07 -6.60
CA ASN A 253 0.25 14.98 -6.20
C ASN A 253 -0.38 14.10 -5.10
N PRO A 254 -0.58 12.80 -5.36
CA PRO A 254 -1.08 11.88 -4.33
C PRO A 254 -0.02 11.49 -3.31
N LEU A 255 1.24 11.88 -3.46
CA LEU A 255 2.23 11.68 -2.43
C LEU A 255 2.10 12.77 -1.35
N PRO A 256 2.05 12.41 -0.06
CA PRO A 256 2.00 13.36 1.04
C PRO A 256 3.24 14.26 1.13
N GLU A 257 3.01 15.57 1.29
CA GLU A 257 4.02 16.65 1.39
C GLU A 257 5.02 16.54 2.52
N ASN A 258 4.68 15.76 3.54
CA ASN A 258 5.37 15.78 4.83
C ASN A 258 6.09 14.47 5.15
N LEU A 259 6.13 13.51 4.21
CA LEU A 259 6.82 12.24 4.42
C LEU A 259 8.17 12.26 3.71
N GLY A 260 9.24 11.95 4.44
CA GLY A 260 10.52 11.60 3.86
C GLY A 260 10.48 10.17 3.31
N ILE A 261 11.57 9.74 2.68
CA ILE A 261 11.64 8.38 2.11
C ILE A 261 11.42 7.30 3.17
N ARG A 262 11.93 7.50 4.39
CA ARG A 262 11.74 6.57 5.51
C ARG A 262 10.26 6.45 5.84
N GLU A 263 9.57 7.57 5.99
CA GLU A 263 8.16 7.60 6.35
C GLU A 263 7.27 7.05 5.23
N HIS A 264 7.64 7.20 3.96
CA HIS A 264 6.95 6.54 2.85
C HIS A 264 7.13 5.02 2.87
N ILE A 265 8.33 4.52 3.21
CA ILE A 265 8.56 3.08 3.38
C ILE A 265 7.77 2.56 4.58
N ASP A 266 7.77 3.28 5.70
CA ASP A 266 6.96 2.97 6.88
C ASP A 266 5.46 2.94 6.53
N ALA A 267 4.97 3.89 5.73
CA ALA A 267 3.60 3.92 5.25
C ALA A 267 3.23 2.67 4.44
N ILE A 268 4.06 2.30 3.47
CA ILE A 268 3.87 1.09 2.65
C ILE A 268 3.82 -0.15 3.56
N MET A 269 4.81 -0.31 4.44
CA MET A 269 4.89 -1.47 5.32
C MET A 269 3.72 -1.53 6.30
N HIS A 270 3.29 -0.39 6.84
CA HIS A 270 2.11 -0.30 7.69
C HIS A 270 0.85 -0.77 6.96
N CYS A 271 0.56 -0.20 5.79
CA CYS A 271 -0.62 -0.56 5.01
C CYS A 271 -0.64 -2.06 4.66
N TYR A 272 0.52 -2.63 4.30
CA TYR A 272 0.62 -4.06 3.98
C TYR A 272 0.49 -4.96 5.20
N ARG A 273 1.04 -4.59 6.36
CA ARG A 273 0.83 -5.36 7.60
C ARG A 273 -0.65 -5.38 7.99
N VAL A 274 -1.33 -4.24 7.92
CA VAL A 274 -2.76 -4.12 8.23
C VAL A 274 -3.59 -4.97 7.27
N PHE A 275 -3.23 -4.93 5.98
CA PHE A 275 -3.85 -5.75 4.95
C PHE A 275 -3.65 -7.26 5.20
N LEU A 276 -2.42 -7.70 5.46
CA LEU A 276 -2.09 -9.11 5.73
C LEU A 276 -2.86 -9.67 6.93
N LEU A 277 -2.96 -8.91 8.02
CA LEU A 277 -3.79 -9.29 9.16
C LEU A 277 -5.25 -9.49 8.76
N ASN A 278 -5.79 -8.60 7.94
CA ASN A 278 -7.15 -8.72 7.46
C ASN A 278 -7.33 -9.95 6.55
N GLU A 279 -6.35 -10.29 5.72
CA GLU A 279 -6.38 -11.50 4.88
C GLU A 279 -6.37 -12.77 5.73
N SER A 280 -5.50 -12.86 6.75
CA SER A 280 -5.51 -13.98 7.70
C SER A 280 -6.87 -14.10 8.42
N TYR A 281 -7.48 -12.96 8.79
CA TYR A 281 -8.81 -12.93 9.37
C TYR A 281 -9.90 -13.42 8.39
N LYS A 282 -9.86 -13.00 7.12
CA LYS A 282 -10.81 -13.47 6.09
C LYS A 282 -10.68 -14.96 5.84
N TYR A 283 -9.45 -15.47 5.77
CA TYR A 283 -9.19 -16.90 5.64
C TYR A 283 -9.86 -17.68 6.78
N TRP A 284 -9.61 -17.28 8.02
CA TRP A 284 -10.27 -17.88 9.19
C TRP A 284 -11.80 -17.80 9.13
N ARG A 285 -12.35 -16.65 8.71
CA ARG A 285 -13.80 -16.45 8.51
C ARG A 285 -14.39 -17.24 7.33
N THR A 286 -13.60 -17.70 6.38
CA THR A 286 -14.09 -18.43 5.20
C THR A 286 -13.97 -19.95 5.38
N CYS A 287 -12.90 -20.43 6.00
CA CYS A 287 -12.79 -21.82 6.47
C CYS A 287 -13.98 -22.21 7.38
N ALA A 288 -14.52 -21.24 8.11
CA ALA A 288 -15.80 -21.31 8.83
C ALA A 288 -17.02 -21.81 8.02
N LYS A 289 -17.12 -21.37 6.76
CA LYS A 289 -18.26 -21.59 5.88
C LYS A 289 -18.15 -22.92 5.15
N ASP A 290 -16.93 -23.39 4.90
CA ASP A 290 -16.66 -24.61 4.15
C ASP A 290 -16.74 -25.89 5.01
N THR A 291 -16.89 -25.78 6.34
CA THR A 291 -17.17 -26.94 7.21
C THR A 291 -18.46 -27.71 6.87
N SER A 292 -19.36 -27.16 6.03
CA SER A 292 -20.49 -27.90 5.47
C SER A 292 -20.14 -28.81 4.29
N ALA A 293 -18.91 -28.78 3.78
CA ALA A 293 -18.45 -29.50 2.61
C ALA A 293 -17.32 -30.50 2.93
N GLY A 294 -17.47 -31.30 3.99
CA GLY A 294 -16.92 -32.66 4.09
C GLY A 294 -15.39 -32.90 4.10
N GLU A 295 -14.52 -31.95 3.77
CA GLU A 295 -13.06 -32.15 3.80
C GLU A 295 -12.42 -31.44 4.99
N VAL A 296 -12.12 -32.24 6.02
CA VAL A 296 -11.47 -31.79 7.25
C VAL A 296 -9.96 -31.75 7.04
N ARG A 297 -9.37 -30.56 7.24
CA ARG A 297 -7.95 -30.43 7.60
C ARG A 297 -7.67 -29.49 8.78
N GLY A 298 -8.62 -29.34 9.72
CA GLY A 298 -8.46 -28.91 11.14
C GLY A 298 -7.75 -27.58 11.49
N PRO A 299 -7.82 -27.16 12.77
CA PRO A 299 -9.06 -26.76 13.45
C PRO A 299 -9.72 -25.58 12.71
N SER A 300 -11.01 -25.40 12.94
CA SER A 300 -11.88 -24.57 12.12
C SER A 300 -12.65 -23.72 13.09
N TYR A 301 -12.71 -22.40 12.85
CA TYR A 301 -13.76 -21.57 13.45
C TYR A 301 -15.06 -22.40 13.48
N ASN A 302 -15.64 -22.56 14.66
CA ASN A 302 -16.86 -23.32 14.81
C ASN A 302 -18.02 -22.33 14.81
N LYS A 303 -18.76 -22.27 13.70
CA LYS A 303 -19.94 -21.38 13.58
C LYS A 303 -20.99 -21.62 14.66
N ASN A 304 -20.98 -22.81 15.27
CA ASN A 304 -21.88 -23.18 16.37
C ASN A 304 -21.26 -22.92 17.76
N ASN A 305 -20.06 -22.36 17.83
CA ASN A 305 -19.41 -21.96 19.08
C ASN A 305 -19.74 -20.49 19.38
N ASP A 306 -20.50 -20.28 20.44
CA ASP A 306 -20.89 -18.94 20.90
C ASP A 306 -19.69 -18.04 21.22
N LYS A 307 -18.55 -18.61 21.64
CA LYS A 307 -17.33 -17.83 21.89
C LYS A 307 -16.74 -17.29 20.58
N ASP A 308 -16.70 -18.11 19.54
CA ASP A 308 -16.16 -17.72 18.23
C ASP A 308 -17.08 -16.68 17.55
N ASN A 309 -18.40 -16.83 17.67
CA ASN A 309 -19.37 -15.84 17.18
C ASN A 309 -19.26 -14.50 17.89
N ARG A 310 -19.03 -14.50 19.21
CA ARG A 310 -18.81 -13.26 19.98
C ARG A 310 -17.53 -12.55 19.55
N ILE A 311 -16.45 -13.29 19.27
CA ILE A 311 -15.20 -12.73 18.75
C ILE A 311 -15.45 -12.07 17.38
N LEU A 312 -16.16 -12.74 16.47
CA LEU A 312 -16.52 -12.17 15.16
C LEU A 312 -17.36 -10.89 15.28
N ASN A 313 -18.46 -10.94 16.04
CA ASN A 313 -19.35 -9.79 16.20
C ASN A 313 -18.63 -8.59 16.82
N TRP A 314 -17.70 -8.84 17.74
CA TRP A 314 -16.86 -7.80 18.34
C TRP A 314 -15.84 -7.22 17.35
N LEU A 315 -15.13 -8.05 16.59
CA LEU A 315 -14.19 -7.59 15.55
C LEU A 315 -14.92 -6.78 14.47
N GLU A 316 -16.08 -7.25 14.01
CA GLU A 316 -16.92 -6.59 13.00
C GLU A 316 -17.67 -5.36 13.53
N GLY A 317 -17.67 -5.13 14.85
CA GLY A 317 -18.33 -3.97 15.46
C GLY A 317 -19.87 -4.06 15.42
N VAL A 318 -20.42 -5.26 15.34
CA VAL A 318 -21.87 -5.52 15.24
C VAL A 318 -22.58 -5.36 16.60
N GLU A 319 -21.84 -5.38 17.72
CA GLU A 319 -22.41 -5.09 19.04
C GLU A 319 -22.14 -3.64 19.47
N GLY A 320 -23.23 -2.92 19.72
CA GLY A 320 -23.24 -1.56 20.24
C GLY A 320 -22.82 -1.45 21.70
N GLN A 321 -22.46 -0.21 22.06
CA GLN A 321 -21.90 0.27 23.32
C GLN A 321 -20.39 -0.01 23.49
N GLY A 322 -19.61 1.06 23.35
CA GLY A 322 -18.29 1.14 23.96
C GLY A 322 -18.44 0.93 25.46
N LEU A 323 -18.04 -0.25 25.93
CA LEU A 323 -18.14 -0.64 27.33
C LEU A 323 -16.76 -0.57 27.97
N HIS A 324 -16.75 -0.10 29.21
CA HIS A 324 -15.57 0.28 29.99
C HIS A 324 -14.48 -0.80 30.03
N ALA A 325 -13.27 -0.36 29.64
CA ALA A 325 -12.07 -1.12 29.29
C ALA A 325 -11.37 -1.94 30.41
N ARG A 326 -12.07 -2.41 31.46
CA ARG A 326 -11.39 -3.20 32.52
C ARG A 326 -12.14 -4.41 33.07
N SER A 327 -13.42 -4.61 32.73
CA SER A 327 -14.24 -5.64 33.42
C SER A 327 -14.87 -6.68 32.50
N ASP A 328 -14.82 -6.50 31.17
CA ASP A 328 -15.36 -7.48 30.23
C ASP A 328 -14.21 -8.22 29.53
N MET A 329 -13.65 -9.20 30.25
CA MET A 329 -12.79 -10.24 29.69
C MET A 329 -13.60 -11.10 28.71
N ARG A 330 -13.91 -10.59 27.50
CA ARG A 330 -14.41 -11.40 26.36
C ARG A 330 -13.25 -12.17 25.74
N SER A 331 -12.70 -13.00 26.61
CA SER A 331 -11.48 -13.76 26.51
C SER A 331 -11.26 -14.33 25.11
N CYS A 332 -10.13 -13.95 24.53
CA CYS A 332 -9.25 -14.69 23.64
C CYS A 332 -8.94 -16.14 24.09
N SER A 333 -9.90 -16.83 24.73
CA SER A 333 -9.79 -18.16 25.37
C SER A 333 -10.48 -19.26 24.58
N SER A 334 -10.96 -18.96 23.37
CA SER A 334 -11.39 -20.03 22.45
C SER A 334 -10.14 -20.72 21.91
N ASP A 335 -10.17 -22.05 21.79
CA ASP A 335 -9.07 -22.80 21.17
C ASP A 335 -8.84 -22.32 19.71
N SER A 336 -9.91 -21.90 19.03
CA SER A 336 -9.88 -21.28 17.69
C SER A 336 -9.13 -19.94 17.64
N TRP A 337 -8.99 -19.26 18.78
CA TRP A 337 -8.29 -17.97 18.85
C TRP A 337 -6.77 -18.16 18.82
N ALA A 338 -6.24 -19.12 19.59
CA ALA A 338 -4.80 -19.43 19.56
C ALA A 338 -4.36 -19.90 18.16
N GLU A 339 -5.24 -20.61 17.45
CA GLU A 339 -5.03 -21.03 16.07
C GLU A 339 -5.03 -19.85 15.09
N LEU A 340 -6.02 -18.94 15.18
CA LEU A 340 -6.07 -17.71 14.38
C LEU A 340 -4.79 -16.88 14.58
N LEU A 341 -4.37 -16.69 15.83
CA LEU A 341 -3.12 -15.99 16.15
C LEU A 341 -1.91 -16.72 15.56
N SER A 342 -1.85 -18.05 15.69
CA SER A 342 -0.73 -18.83 15.13
C SER A 342 -0.67 -18.71 13.61
N ARG A 343 -1.83 -18.75 12.93
CA ARG A 343 -1.93 -18.56 11.48
C ARG A 343 -1.49 -17.16 11.07
N MET A 344 -1.92 -16.12 11.79
CA MET A 344 -1.48 -14.75 11.55
C MET A 344 0.03 -14.58 11.71
N ILE A 345 0.63 -15.21 12.74
CA ILE A 345 2.09 -15.21 12.90
C ILE A 345 2.75 -15.85 11.69
N MET A 346 2.24 -17.00 11.24
CA MET A 346 2.78 -17.68 10.07
C MET A 346 2.66 -16.84 8.80
N ASP A 347 1.50 -16.25 8.52
CA ASP A 347 1.29 -15.44 7.33
C ASP A 347 2.18 -14.18 7.34
N LEU A 348 2.36 -13.55 8.52
CA LEU A 348 3.28 -12.43 8.69
C LEU A 348 4.75 -12.86 8.55
N ASP A 349 5.16 -13.98 9.13
CA ASP A 349 6.54 -14.49 9.03
C ASP A 349 6.86 -14.98 7.61
N ASP A 350 5.89 -15.55 6.89
CA ASP A 350 6.05 -15.95 5.50
C ASP A 350 6.20 -14.75 4.56
N CYS A 351 5.54 -13.62 4.86
CA CYS A 351 5.58 -12.42 4.02
C CYS A 351 6.68 -11.41 4.41
N LEU A 352 6.97 -11.28 5.70
CA LEU A 352 7.84 -10.24 6.29
C LEU A 352 9.02 -10.82 7.09
N GLY A 353 9.06 -12.14 7.29
CA GLY A 353 10.09 -12.80 8.07
C GLY A 353 11.41 -12.91 7.32
N PRO A 354 12.51 -13.19 8.04
CA PRO A 354 13.87 -13.18 7.50
C PRO A 354 14.18 -14.37 6.58
N HIS A 355 13.22 -15.29 6.40
CA HIS A 355 13.45 -16.59 5.79
C HIS A 355 13.17 -16.64 4.28
N ARG A 356 12.57 -15.60 3.69
CA ARG A 356 12.22 -15.57 2.26
C ARG A 356 12.60 -14.24 1.60
N GLU A 357 13.10 -14.28 0.37
CA GLU A 357 13.44 -13.08 -0.42
C GLU A 357 12.21 -12.46 -1.14
N THR A 358 11.09 -12.33 -0.44
CA THR A 358 9.88 -11.71 -0.99
C THR A 358 10.08 -10.21 -1.25
N SER A 359 9.23 -9.62 -2.10
CA SER A 359 9.16 -8.16 -2.32
C SER A 359 9.08 -7.38 -1.00
N LEU A 360 8.21 -7.81 -0.08
CA LEU A 360 8.01 -7.16 1.20
C LEU A 360 9.22 -7.33 2.13
N THR A 361 9.90 -8.48 2.11
CA THR A 361 11.13 -8.68 2.90
C THR A 361 12.27 -7.79 2.40
N LYS A 362 12.41 -7.63 1.07
CA LYS A 362 13.39 -6.69 0.48
C LYS A 362 13.13 -5.25 0.90
N ILE A 363 11.86 -4.84 1.00
CA ILE A 363 11.46 -3.50 1.49
C ILE A 363 11.69 -3.39 3.01
N GLN A 364 11.38 -4.44 3.79
CA GLN A 364 11.61 -4.50 5.23
C GLN A 364 13.11 -4.35 5.57
N VAL A 365 14.00 -4.99 4.81
CA VAL A 365 15.46 -4.84 4.98
C VAL A 365 15.90 -3.39 4.79
N LEU A 366 15.37 -2.68 3.77
CA LEU A 366 15.66 -1.27 3.58
C LEU A 366 15.18 -0.43 4.77
N ARG A 367 13.93 -0.67 5.20
CA ARG A 367 13.32 0.01 6.35
C ARG A 367 14.18 -0.13 7.60
N ASP A 368 14.54 -1.35 7.97
CA ASP A 368 15.29 -1.61 9.20
C ASP A 368 16.69 -1.02 9.14
N THR A 369 17.33 -1.04 7.96
CA THR A 369 18.63 -0.39 7.77
C THR A 369 18.57 1.14 7.94
N LEU A 370 17.48 1.78 7.49
CA LEU A 370 17.25 3.22 7.67
C LEU A 370 16.92 3.57 9.14
N VAL A 371 16.16 2.73 9.83
CA VAL A 371 15.83 2.90 11.26
C VAL A 371 17.07 2.77 12.13
N ASP A 372 17.86 1.70 11.96
CA ASP A 372 19.10 1.45 12.71
C ASP A 372 20.08 2.62 12.60
N TRP A 373 20.15 3.26 11.44
CA TRP A 373 20.98 4.44 11.25
C TRP A 373 20.44 5.66 11.99
N GLY A 374 19.13 5.90 11.93
CA GLY A 374 18.47 6.99 12.65
C GLY A 374 18.64 6.90 14.16
N ASP A 375 18.53 5.69 14.72
CA ASP A 375 18.63 5.44 16.17
C ASP A 375 20.08 5.62 16.67
N ARG A 376 21.08 5.15 15.91
CA ARG A 376 22.50 5.40 16.22
C ARG A 376 22.82 6.89 16.30
N ARG A 377 22.26 7.69 15.39
CA ARG A 377 22.47 9.14 15.39
C ARG A 377 21.85 9.83 16.61
N GLN A 378 20.64 9.42 17.03
CA GLN A 378 20.03 9.95 18.24
C GLN A 378 20.85 9.61 19.49
N SER A 379 21.46 8.43 19.54
CA SER A 379 22.37 8.06 20.63
C SER A 379 23.69 8.84 20.64
N GLU A 380 24.25 9.16 19.46
CA GLU A 380 25.48 9.96 19.35
C GLU A 380 25.24 11.43 19.71
N THR A 381 24.14 12.02 19.23
CA THR A 381 23.78 13.42 19.53
C THR A 381 23.38 13.65 20.99
N SER A 382 22.74 12.66 21.63
CA SER A 382 22.46 12.73 23.09
C SER A 382 23.70 12.53 23.96
N SER A 383 24.76 11.88 23.43
CA SER A 383 26.04 11.74 24.14
C SER A 383 27.01 12.91 23.96
N GLU A 384 26.77 13.80 22.99
CA GLU A 384 27.53 15.04 22.79
C GLU A 384 26.94 16.24 23.55
N GLU A 385 25.73 16.10 24.11
CA GLU A 385 25.06 17.10 24.94
C GLU A 385 25.17 16.85 26.47
N GLU A 386 25.88 15.79 26.90
CA GLU A 386 26.35 15.56 28.29
C GLU A 386 27.83 15.93 28.45
#